data_AF-A0A9E2FB12-F1
#
_entry.id   AF-A0A9E2FB12-F1
#
_cell.length_a   1.000
_cell.length_b   1.000
_cell.length_c   1.000
_cell.angle_alpha   90.00
_cell.angle_beta   90.00
_cell.angle_gamma   90.00
#
_symmetry.space_group_name_H-M   'P 1'
#
loop_
_entity.id
_entity.type
_entity.pdbx_description
1 polymer ?
#
loop_
_entity_poly.entity_id
_entity_poly.type
_entity_poly.pdbx_seq_one_letter_code
_entity_poly.pdbx_strand_id
1 'polypeptide(L)'
;MNEASKNRLNPDLLALIALFLAAFIFRLIRLFDLDLNFDEVILLFQANHTFTGIWEVCKLDNNPPLYPWLVKFWMSFNQSDSWYRLFGAIMGSLTPPAAYLLGRELGDRKLGWLLGLATSISVGLIFYSQFVRMFNIQPFFACLSLLMFIKALKTNAWKYWFLTALTNLLGFYVYLFMPFLFAGQFIVLLLHNCLEIKKYWRPFAAHLPYVAGIIIWMVPLLQRFSDVQEAFWTSSHHWTDYIRIWFFFGTGSDFRDHFLLSILLNLPLIAGFLLSLSKLASQRYLRYMMIIFTIAILIMTIISKAGQSFFHERYLLYVQPIYIGLTLAGFYSLGNKLVKTLGIGIIFLILTGSLGYFYSDFYYAHSGDGFVRPAPYSKPGEGHNLSKANSAISENLKPDEVIIHYSNPFLRKCSYYASLYYHQFKFSEHIYSKEEIAAYNGRQYLQPGQQIRNLHDLDPLPSGIWLLTLNNADLFFNEDVLTGRIRPKWIFAENLPVELSTAGYLPTQTLIFGKVTVIHFLKHGDVESDYVEPADNP
;
A
#
# COMPACT_ATOMS: atom_id res chain seq x y z
N MET A 1 54.44 -7.20 -14.37
CA MET A 1 53.07 -7.62 -14.00
C MET A 1 52.38 -6.40 -13.40
N ASN A 2 51.52 -5.71 -14.16
CA ASN A 2 51.07 -4.35 -13.86
C ASN A 2 50.13 -4.29 -12.63
N GLU A 3 50.51 -3.50 -11.62
CA GLU A 3 49.68 -3.17 -10.45
C GLU A 3 48.42 -2.35 -10.78
N ALA A 4 48.31 -1.83 -12.01
CA ALA A 4 47.18 -1.03 -12.48
C ALA A 4 45.85 -1.80 -12.69
N SER A 5 45.82 -3.14 -12.54
CA SER A 5 44.60 -3.94 -12.75
C SER A 5 43.78 -4.21 -11.47
N LYS A 6 44.28 -3.86 -10.28
CA LYS A 6 43.65 -4.23 -8.99
C LYS A 6 42.52 -3.31 -8.51
N ASN A 7 42.30 -2.14 -9.11
CA ASN A 7 41.33 -1.14 -8.62
C ASN A 7 40.10 -0.90 -9.51
N ARG A 8 39.82 -1.75 -10.51
CA ARG A 8 38.57 -1.62 -11.28
C ARG A 8 37.41 -2.20 -10.46
N LEU A 9 36.54 -1.32 -9.96
CA LEU A 9 35.28 -1.69 -9.31
C LEU A 9 34.53 -2.72 -10.17
N ASN A 10 34.01 -3.77 -9.52
CA ASN A 10 33.23 -4.81 -10.20
C ASN A 10 32.08 -4.14 -10.97
N PRO A 11 31.99 -4.36 -12.30
CA PRO A 11 31.01 -3.63 -13.11
C PRO A 11 29.56 -4.01 -12.74
N ASP A 12 29.33 -5.16 -12.09
CA ASP A 12 28.03 -5.48 -11.50
C ASP A 12 27.76 -4.68 -10.24
N LEU A 13 28.75 -4.47 -9.37
CA LEU A 13 28.57 -3.64 -8.19
C LEU A 13 28.18 -2.21 -8.58
N LEU A 14 28.83 -1.65 -9.60
CA LEU A 14 28.46 -0.36 -10.17
C LEU A 14 27.02 -0.35 -10.70
N ALA A 15 26.58 -1.43 -11.35
CA ALA A 15 25.21 -1.55 -11.83
C ALA A 15 24.19 -1.56 -10.69
N LEU A 16 24.47 -2.31 -9.61
CA LEU A 16 23.60 -2.37 -8.43
C LEU A 16 23.48 -1.00 -7.75
N ILE A 17 24.60 -0.30 -7.56
CA ILE A 17 24.62 1.04 -6.97
C ILE A 17 23.87 2.03 -7.86
N ALA A 18 24.15 2.04 -9.17
CA ALA A 18 23.50 2.97 -10.11
C ALA A 18 21.98 2.75 -10.16
N LEU A 19 21.52 1.49 -10.21
CA LEU A 19 20.09 1.16 -10.22
C LEU A 19 19.42 1.52 -8.90
N PHE A 20 20.07 1.25 -7.76
CA PHE A 20 19.54 1.66 -6.45
C PHE A 20 19.39 3.17 -6.36
N LEU A 21 20.43 3.93 -6.70
CA LEU A 21 20.41 5.39 -6.62
C LEU A 21 19.38 6.00 -7.58
N ALA A 22 19.29 5.52 -8.83
CA ALA A 22 18.29 5.98 -9.78
C ALA A 22 16.86 5.70 -9.26
N ALA A 23 16.61 4.47 -8.79
CA ALA A 23 15.32 4.08 -8.23
C ALA A 23 14.94 4.91 -6.99
N PHE A 24 15.92 5.22 -6.14
CA PHE A 24 15.74 6.01 -4.94
C PHE A 24 15.42 7.47 -5.26
N ILE A 25 16.14 8.08 -6.21
CA ILE A 25 15.87 9.45 -6.67
C ILE A 25 14.42 9.58 -7.14
N PHE A 26 13.92 8.65 -7.96
CA PHE A 26 12.52 8.71 -8.39
C PHE A 26 11.57 8.61 -7.20
N ARG A 27 11.79 7.68 -6.27
CA ARG A 27 10.92 7.50 -5.08
C ARG A 27 10.95 8.69 -4.11
N LEU A 28 12.01 9.49 -4.10
CA LEU A 28 12.10 10.71 -3.30
C LEU A 28 11.25 11.86 -3.83
N ILE A 29 10.94 11.89 -5.13
CA ILE A 29 10.14 12.95 -5.74
C ILE A 29 8.78 13.02 -5.05
N ARG A 30 8.51 14.13 -4.35
CA ARG A 30 7.24 14.41 -3.67
C ARG A 30 6.90 13.43 -2.53
N LEU A 31 7.89 12.70 -2.02
CA LEU A 31 7.72 11.69 -0.97
C LEU A 31 7.07 12.24 0.31
N PHE A 32 7.30 13.52 0.61
CA PHE A 32 6.84 14.18 1.84
C PHE A 32 5.62 15.07 1.63
N ASP A 33 5.00 15.08 0.45
CA ASP A 33 3.94 16.04 0.09
C ASP A 33 2.58 15.76 0.75
N LEU A 34 2.41 14.59 1.39
CA LEU A 34 1.13 14.05 1.86
C LEU A 34 1.19 13.64 3.34
N ASP A 35 0.08 13.84 4.03
CA ASP A 35 -0.14 13.27 5.37
C ASP A 35 -0.08 11.74 5.37
N LEU A 36 0.14 11.18 6.56
CA LEU A 36 0.10 9.73 6.79
C LEU A 36 -1.32 9.20 6.56
N ASN A 37 -1.42 8.08 5.85
CA ASN A 37 -2.71 7.41 5.70
C ASN A 37 -3.01 6.53 6.93
N PHE A 38 -4.25 6.00 6.98
CA PHE A 38 -4.69 5.11 8.04
C PHE A 38 -3.73 3.93 8.28
N ASP A 39 -3.34 3.23 7.21
CA ASP A 39 -2.50 2.04 7.30
C ASP A 39 -1.09 2.33 7.87
N GLU A 40 -0.54 3.49 7.54
CA GLU A 40 0.76 3.97 8.02
C GLU A 40 0.72 4.33 9.49
N VAL A 41 -0.34 5.03 9.91
CA VAL A 41 -0.56 5.39 11.31
C VAL A 41 -0.75 4.14 12.18
N ILE A 42 -1.50 3.13 11.70
CA ILE A 42 -1.62 1.85 12.42
C ILE A 42 -0.25 1.16 12.59
N LEU A 43 0.60 1.18 11.56
CA LEU A 43 1.96 0.63 11.68
C LEU A 43 2.83 1.41 12.68
N LEU A 44 2.67 2.73 12.77
CA LEU A 44 3.35 3.55 13.79
C LEU A 44 2.85 3.23 15.20
N PHE A 45 1.55 3.01 15.40
CA PHE A 45 1.03 2.53 16.67
C PHE A 45 1.58 1.15 17.03
N GLN A 46 1.66 0.23 16.07
CA GLN A 46 2.31 -1.07 16.27
C GLN A 46 3.78 -0.91 16.67
N ALA A 47 4.52 0.02 16.05
CA ALA A 47 5.92 0.28 16.35
C ALA A 47 6.19 0.74 17.79
N ASN A 48 5.18 1.31 18.48
CA ASN A 48 5.27 1.70 19.88
C ASN A 48 5.22 0.51 20.86
N HIS A 49 4.74 -0.66 20.43
CA HIS A 49 4.75 -1.87 21.25
C HIS A 49 6.14 -2.52 21.33
N THR A 50 6.36 -3.43 22.29
CA THR A 50 7.53 -4.32 22.30
C THR A 50 7.51 -5.28 21.10
N PHE A 51 8.63 -5.95 20.78
CA PHE A 51 8.64 -6.96 19.70
C PHE A 51 7.62 -8.08 19.95
N THR A 52 7.45 -8.51 21.20
CA THR A 52 6.41 -9.46 21.61
C THR A 52 5.01 -8.85 21.54
N GLY A 53 4.84 -7.59 21.92
CA GLY A 53 3.56 -6.89 21.76
C GLY A 53 3.13 -6.78 20.30
N ILE A 54 4.06 -6.49 19.39
CA ILE A 54 3.80 -6.52 17.94
C ILE A 54 3.36 -7.91 17.50
N TRP A 55 4.01 -8.98 17.98
CA TRP A 55 3.61 -10.36 17.67
C TRP A 55 2.16 -10.61 18.10
N GLU A 56 1.77 -10.23 19.32
CA GLU A 56 0.39 -10.38 19.81
C GLU A 56 -0.61 -9.56 18.99
N VAL A 57 -0.30 -8.28 18.69
CA VAL A 57 -1.16 -7.43 17.86
C VAL A 57 -1.29 -7.99 16.44
N CYS A 58 -0.21 -8.54 15.87
CA CYS A 58 -0.24 -9.15 14.54
C CYS A 58 -1.08 -10.43 14.50
N LYS A 59 -1.24 -11.17 15.60
CA LYS A 59 -2.24 -12.27 15.65
C LYS A 59 -3.66 -11.74 15.56
N LEU A 60 -3.87 -10.48 15.96
CA LEU A 60 -5.14 -9.78 15.83
C LEU A 60 -5.32 -9.13 14.45
N ASP A 61 -4.26 -9.07 13.65
CA ASP A 61 -4.23 -8.57 12.27
C ASP A 61 -4.04 -9.76 11.30
N ASN A 62 -4.18 -9.53 10.01
CA ASN A 62 -4.01 -10.55 8.98
C ASN A 62 -2.54 -10.71 8.53
N ASN A 63 -1.63 -9.86 9.01
CA ASN A 63 -0.28 -9.75 8.49
C ASN A 63 0.76 -10.29 9.48
N PRO A 64 1.77 -11.06 9.02
CA PRO A 64 2.84 -11.51 9.90
C PRO A 64 3.78 -10.38 10.32
N PRO A 65 4.57 -10.58 11.40
CA PRO A 65 5.13 -9.49 12.19
C PRO A 65 6.47 -8.93 11.70
N LEU A 66 7.10 -9.53 10.68
CA LEU A 66 8.44 -9.11 10.28
C LEU A 66 8.44 -7.69 9.71
N TYR A 67 7.41 -7.30 8.94
CA TYR A 67 7.35 -5.94 8.42
C TYR A 67 7.17 -4.88 9.53
N PRO A 68 6.20 -5.00 10.46
CA PRO A 68 6.12 -4.12 11.63
C PRO A 68 7.38 -4.11 12.50
N TRP A 69 8.09 -5.23 12.65
CA TRP A 69 9.38 -5.27 13.36
C TRP A 69 10.47 -4.46 12.66
N LEU A 70 10.55 -4.53 11.33
CA LEU A 70 11.49 -3.71 10.55
C LEU A 70 11.16 -2.22 10.70
N VAL A 71 9.88 -1.87 10.67
CA VAL A 71 9.41 -0.50 10.91
C VAL A 71 9.79 -0.03 12.33
N LYS A 72 9.54 -0.85 13.36
CA LYS A 72 9.94 -0.54 14.74
C LYS A 72 11.43 -0.29 14.85
N PHE A 73 12.25 -1.18 14.28
CA PHE A 73 13.69 -1.03 14.29
C PHE A 73 14.13 0.27 13.59
N TRP A 74 13.54 0.58 12.44
CA TRP A 74 13.83 1.82 11.72
C TRP A 74 13.46 3.07 12.52
N MET A 75 12.28 3.09 13.14
CA MET A 75 11.82 4.23 13.95
C MET A 75 12.61 4.41 15.24
N SER A 76 13.33 3.39 15.71
CA SER A 76 14.21 3.52 16.89
C SER A 76 15.35 4.52 16.70
N PHE A 77 15.72 4.85 15.46
CA PHE A 77 16.76 5.83 15.15
C PHE A 77 16.24 7.28 15.10
N ASN A 78 15.00 7.48 14.65
CA ASN A 78 14.38 8.80 14.53
C ASN A 78 12.85 8.62 14.40
N GLN A 79 12.07 9.47 15.08
CA GLN A 79 10.62 9.35 15.19
C GLN A 79 9.82 10.26 14.24
N SER A 80 10.48 10.95 13.31
CA SER A 80 9.82 11.87 12.36
C SER A 80 9.12 11.14 11.20
N ASP A 81 8.02 11.72 10.71
CA ASP A 81 7.26 11.25 9.54
C ASP A 81 8.13 11.16 8.29
N SER A 82 9.06 12.10 8.11
CA SER A 82 10.01 12.10 7.00
C SER A 82 10.95 10.89 7.07
N TRP A 83 11.46 10.57 8.26
CA TRP A 83 12.28 9.38 8.46
C TRP A 83 11.47 8.11 8.19
N TYR A 84 10.23 8.04 8.67
CA TYR A 84 9.32 6.94 8.40
C TYR A 84 9.15 6.72 6.89
N ARG A 85 8.83 7.77 6.12
CA ARG A 85 8.67 7.72 4.66
C ARG A 85 9.93 7.26 3.91
N LEU A 86 11.11 7.63 4.39
CA LEU A 86 12.38 7.18 3.80
C LEU A 86 12.55 5.66 3.87
N PHE A 87 12.00 4.98 4.88
CA PHE A 87 12.00 3.52 4.94
C PHE A 87 11.38 2.93 3.68
N GLY A 88 10.17 3.37 3.31
CA GLY A 88 9.47 2.86 2.14
C GLY A 88 10.25 3.08 0.85
N ALA A 89 10.80 4.29 0.69
CA ALA A 89 11.59 4.65 -0.50
C ALA A 89 12.86 3.80 -0.62
N ILE A 90 13.57 3.56 0.49
CA ILE A 90 14.78 2.72 0.52
C ILE A 90 14.42 1.26 0.21
N MET A 91 13.42 0.71 0.88
CA MET A 91 13.01 -0.69 0.69
C MET A 91 12.55 -0.95 -0.74
N GLY A 92 11.77 -0.03 -1.31
CA GLY A 92 11.35 -0.05 -2.71
C GLY A 92 12.50 0.04 -3.72
N SER A 93 13.58 0.73 -3.36
CA SER A 93 14.76 0.90 -4.20
C SER A 93 15.65 -0.35 -4.26
N LEU A 94 15.40 -1.35 -3.42
CA LEU A 94 16.11 -2.64 -3.45
C LEU A 94 15.62 -3.55 -4.60
N THR A 95 14.38 -3.37 -5.07
CA THR A 95 13.83 -4.22 -6.15
C THR A 95 14.62 -4.10 -7.45
N PRO A 96 14.96 -2.90 -7.98
CA PRO A 96 15.62 -2.81 -9.28
C PRO A 96 17.01 -3.45 -9.36
N PRO A 97 17.89 -3.34 -8.34
CA PRO A 97 19.13 -4.12 -8.28
C PRO A 97 18.89 -5.64 -8.28
N ALA A 98 17.91 -6.13 -7.52
CA ALA A 98 17.56 -7.56 -7.49
C ALA A 98 17.00 -8.02 -8.85
N ALA A 99 16.19 -7.20 -9.49
CA ALA A 99 15.63 -7.43 -10.82
C ALA A 99 16.72 -7.46 -11.89
N TYR A 100 17.77 -6.62 -11.78
CA TYR A 100 18.96 -6.71 -12.64
C TYR A 100 19.65 -8.06 -12.53
N LEU A 101 19.88 -8.54 -11.31
CA LEU A 101 20.52 -9.84 -11.09
C LEU A 101 19.65 -10.98 -11.64
N LEU A 102 18.33 -10.92 -11.45
CA LEU A 102 17.39 -11.89 -12.00
C LEU A 102 17.40 -11.87 -13.54
N GLY A 103 17.29 -10.70 -14.18
CA GLY A 103 17.30 -10.57 -15.64
C GLY A 103 18.61 -11.07 -16.26
N ARG A 104 19.74 -10.82 -15.59
CA ARG A 104 21.04 -11.36 -15.99
C ARG A 104 21.10 -12.88 -15.91
N GLU A 105 20.46 -13.47 -14.91
CA GLU A 105 20.41 -14.92 -14.74
C GLU A 105 19.46 -15.60 -15.74
N LEU A 106 18.41 -14.90 -16.17
CA LEU A 106 17.43 -15.35 -17.16
C LEU A 106 17.98 -15.30 -18.59
N GLY A 107 18.78 -14.29 -18.90
CA GLY A 107 19.39 -14.11 -20.22
C GLY A 107 20.85 -13.71 -20.10
N ASP A 108 21.10 -12.41 -20.20
CA ASP A 108 22.43 -11.83 -20.17
C ASP A 108 22.45 -10.48 -19.45
N ARG A 109 23.63 -9.87 -19.37
CA ARG A 109 23.80 -8.59 -18.71
C ARG A 109 22.94 -7.46 -19.30
N LYS A 110 22.63 -7.50 -20.60
CA LYS A 110 21.77 -6.50 -21.22
C LYS A 110 20.33 -6.68 -20.76
N LEU A 111 19.81 -7.91 -20.73
CA LEU A 111 18.48 -8.18 -20.19
C LEU A 111 18.39 -7.80 -18.70
N GLY A 112 19.46 -8.02 -17.93
CA GLY A 112 19.58 -7.51 -16.56
C GLY A 112 19.40 -6.00 -16.48
N TRP A 113 20.14 -5.24 -17.29
CA TRP A 113 20.00 -3.77 -17.32
C TRP A 113 18.60 -3.33 -17.72
N LEU A 114 18.01 -3.94 -18.76
CA LEU A 114 16.66 -3.61 -19.19
C LEU A 114 15.63 -3.84 -18.06
N LEU A 115 15.71 -4.98 -17.38
CA LEU A 115 14.78 -5.30 -16.29
C LEU A 115 14.99 -4.40 -15.06
N GLY A 116 16.24 -4.14 -14.69
CA GLY A 116 16.57 -3.19 -13.61
C GLY A 116 16.09 -1.78 -13.91
N LEU A 117 16.31 -1.26 -15.12
CA LEU A 117 15.85 0.07 -15.50
C LEU A 117 14.32 0.14 -15.54
N ALA A 118 13.64 -0.83 -16.16
CA ALA A 118 12.19 -0.85 -16.26
C ALA A 118 11.52 -0.91 -14.87
N THR A 119 12.07 -1.68 -13.93
CA THR A 119 11.56 -1.72 -12.55
C THR A 119 11.91 -0.47 -11.72
N SER A 120 12.96 0.28 -12.11
CA SER A 120 13.31 1.56 -11.47
C SER A 120 12.26 2.64 -11.74
N ILE A 121 11.68 2.64 -12.96
CA ILE A 121 10.72 3.65 -13.45
C ILE A 121 9.26 3.15 -13.51
N SER A 122 8.98 1.93 -13.05
CA SER A 122 7.61 1.40 -13.01
C SER A 122 6.77 2.16 -12.00
N VAL A 123 5.67 2.77 -12.45
CA VAL A 123 4.75 3.55 -11.60
C VAL A 123 4.17 2.70 -10.48
N GLY A 124 3.76 1.45 -10.74
CA GLY A 124 3.21 0.57 -9.71
C GLY A 124 4.22 0.31 -8.58
N LEU A 125 5.49 0.07 -8.93
CA LEU A 125 6.55 -0.12 -7.93
C LEU A 125 6.89 1.19 -7.20
N ILE A 126 6.90 2.33 -7.89
CA ILE A 126 7.19 3.64 -7.30
C ILE A 126 6.09 4.05 -6.33
N PHE A 127 4.83 4.00 -6.75
CA PHE A 127 3.66 4.38 -5.96
C PHE A 127 3.68 3.69 -4.59
N TYR A 128 3.75 2.35 -4.58
CA TYR A 128 3.80 1.61 -3.32
C TYR A 128 5.10 1.74 -2.54
N SER A 129 6.17 2.28 -3.14
CA SER A 129 7.41 2.62 -2.44
C SER A 129 7.34 3.98 -1.70
N GLN A 130 6.37 4.83 -2.01
CA GLN A 130 6.20 6.13 -1.33
C GLN A 130 5.38 6.03 -0.03
N PHE A 131 4.87 4.83 0.25
CA PHE A 131 4.21 4.50 1.50
C PHE A 131 4.97 3.43 2.27
N VAL A 132 4.82 3.47 3.58
CA VAL A 132 5.34 2.42 4.44
C VAL A 132 4.28 1.34 4.56
N ARG A 133 4.22 0.49 3.55
CA ARG A 133 3.49 -0.78 3.57
C ARG A 133 4.34 -1.88 2.96
N MET A 134 4.10 -3.13 3.37
CA MET A 134 4.81 -4.32 2.93
C MET A 134 4.97 -4.48 1.41
N PHE A 135 4.10 -3.84 0.63
CA PHE A 135 4.18 -3.74 -0.83
C PHE A 135 5.51 -3.14 -1.34
N ASN A 136 6.16 -2.25 -0.58
CA ASN A 136 7.43 -1.63 -1.00
C ASN A 136 8.60 -2.63 -1.10
N ILE A 137 8.68 -3.61 -0.19
CA ILE A 137 9.80 -4.56 -0.12
C ILE A 137 9.47 -5.91 -0.76
N GLN A 138 8.19 -6.26 -0.91
CA GLN A 138 7.80 -7.58 -1.38
C GLN A 138 8.34 -7.94 -2.78
N PRO A 139 8.34 -7.04 -3.79
CA PRO A 139 8.91 -7.33 -5.09
C PRO A 139 10.43 -7.65 -5.03
N PHE A 140 11.15 -7.11 -4.05
CA PHE A 140 12.55 -7.42 -3.80
C PHE A 140 12.71 -8.87 -3.34
N PHE A 141 11.93 -9.31 -2.34
CA PHE A 141 11.95 -10.70 -1.89
C PHE A 141 11.55 -11.68 -3.01
N ALA A 142 10.59 -11.32 -3.85
CA ALA A 142 10.19 -12.12 -5.02
C ALA A 142 11.35 -12.27 -6.01
N CYS A 143 12.01 -11.16 -6.39
CA CYS A 143 13.16 -11.21 -7.28
C CYS A 143 14.32 -12.03 -6.70
N LEU A 144 14.62 -11.84 -5.41
CA LEU A 144 15.72 -12.53 -4.75
C LEU A 144 15.44 -14.03 -4.61
N SER A 145 14.22 -14.40 -4.23
CA SER A 145 13.78 -15.80 -4.16
C SER A 145 13.91 -16.49 -5.53
N LEU A 146 13.43 -15.85 -6.61
CA LEU A 146 13.53 -16.40 -7.96
C LEU A 146 14.98 -16.50 -8.45
N LEU A 147 15.81 -15.51 -8.15
CA LEU A 147 17.23 -15.53 -8.49
C LEU A 147 17.95 -16.71 -7.82
N MET A 148 17.73 -16.90 -6.52
CA MET A 148 18.33 -18.01 -5.78
C MET A 148 17.77 -19.35 -6.25
N PHE A 149 16.47 -19.43 -6.53
CA PHE A 149 15.83 -20.63 -7.06
C PHE A 149 16.42 -21.05 -8.40
N ILE A 150 16.60 -20.12 -9.35
CA ILE A 150 17.22 -20.42 -10.65
C ILE A 150 18.67 -20.90 -10.47
N LYS A 151 19.45 -20.25 -9.58
CA LYS A 151 20.82 -20.69 -9.27
C LYS A 151 20.84 -22.07 -8.62
N ALA A 152 19.86 -22.37 -7.78
CA ALA A 152 19.69 -23.68 -7.16
C ALA A 152 19.38 -24.75 -8.21
N LEU A 153 18.48 -24.49 -9.15
CA LEU A 153 18.20 -25.40 -10.27
C LEU A 153 19.43 -25.62 -11.16
N LYS A 154 20.23 -24.58 -11.41
CA LYS A 154 21.46 -24.67 -12.24
C LYS A 154 22.58 -25.47 -11.60
N THR A 155 22.75 -25.37 -10.29
CA THR A 155 23.95 -25.86 -9.59
C THR A 155 23.67 -27.00 -8.61
N ASN A 156 22.41 -27.20 -8.23
CA ASN A 156 21.97 -28.08 -7.15
C ASN A 156 22.73 -27.87 -5.82
N ALA A 157 23.29 -26.69 -5.58
CA ALA A 157 24.08 -26.41 -4.40
C ALA A 157 23.20 -26.05 -3.19
N TRP A 158 23.56 -26.58 -2.00
CA TRP A 158 22.86 -26.32 -0.73
C TRP A 158 22.68 -24.83 -0.44
N LYS A 159 23.72 -24.03 -0.70
CA LYS A 159 23.70 -22.57 -0.49
C LYS A 159 22.48 -21.92 -1.15
N TYR A 160 22.21 -22.25 -2.42
CA TYR A 160 21.11 -21.62 -3.15
C TYR A 160 19.75 -22.18 -2.76
N TRP A 161 19.65 -23.47 -2.41
CA TRP A 161 18.43 -24.04 -1.85
C TRP A 161 18.06 -23.40 -0.52
N PHE A 162 19.03 -23.24 0.39
CA PHE A 162 18.85 -22.56 1.65
C PHE A 162 18.47 -21.09 1.47
N LEU A 163 19.17 -20.36 0.59
CA LEU A 163 18.83 -18.97 0.30
C LEU A 163 17.44 -18.80 -0.32
N THR A 164 17.00 -19.76 -1.14
CA THR A 164 15.62 -19.79 -1.67
C THR A 164 14.61 -19.96 -0.52
N ALA A 165 14.81 -20.95 0.35
CA ALA A 165 13.94 -21.20 1.48
C ALA A 165 13.89 -20.01 2.45
N LEU A 166 15.05 -19.42 2.77
CA LEU A 166 15.17 -18.28 3.66
C LEU A 166 14.44 -17.05 3.08
N THR A 167 14.64 -16.75 1.80
CA THR A 167 13.98 -15.59 1.17
C THR A 167 12.47 -15.78 1.02
N ASN A 168 11.99 -17.00 0.78
CA ASN A 168 10.58 -17.33 0.85
C ASN A 168 10.00 -17.18 2.26
N LEU A 169 10.73 -17.62 3.30
CA LEU A 169 10.32 -17.48 4.69
C LEU A 169 10.24 -16.02 5.12
N LEU A 170 11.28 -15.24 4.86
CA LEU A 170 11.28 -13.80 5.16
C LEU A 170 10.20 -13.08 4.36
N GLY A 171 10.05 -13.42 3.07
CA GLY A 171 8.99 -12.86 2.22
C GLY A 171 7.59 -13.19 2.73
N PHE A 172 7.36 -14.41 3.23
CA PHE A 172 6.10 -14.80 3.87
C PHE A 172 5.85 -13.99 5.14
N TYR A 173 6.85 -13.86 6.02
CA TYR A 173 6.70 -13.11 7.27
C TYR A 173 6.56 -11.59 7.06
N VAL A 174 6.92 -11.08 5.88
CA VAL A 174 6.60 -9.71 5.45
C VAL A 174 5.22 -9.63 4.82
N TYR A 175 4.84 -10.65 4.05
CA TYR A 175 3.65 -10.60 3.21
C TYR A 175 2.97 -11.96 3.02
N LEU A 176 1.68 -11.97 3.38
CA LEU A 176 0.87 -13.18 3.49
C LEU A 176 0.76 -13.99 2.18
N PHE A 177 0.74 -13.36 1.00
CA PHE A 177 0.56 -14.08 -0.28
C PHE A 177 1.87 -14.52 -0.96
N MET A 178 3.02 -14.32 -0.33
CA MET A 178 4.29 -14.87 -0.82
C MET A 178 4.27 -16.40 -1.07
N PRO A 179 3.52 -17.23 -0.31
CA PRO A 179 3.41 -18.66 -0.59
C PRO A 179 2.86 -19.01 -1.98
N PHE A 180 2.15 -18.10 -2.66
CA PHE A 180 1.68 -18.34 -4.03
C PHE A 180 2.84 -18.36 -5.03
N LEU A 181 3.87 -17.53 -4.81
CA LEU A 181 5.12 -17.60 -5.56
C LEU A 181 5.82 -18.95 -5.32
N PHE A 182 5.88 -19.37 -4.06
CA PHE A 182 6.48 -20.65 -3.67
C PHE A 182 5.73 -21.84 -4.29
N ALA A 183 4.40 -21.81 -4.34
CA ALA A 183 3.62 -22.86 -5.01
C ALA A 183 4.02 -23.02 -6.49
N GLY A 184 4.25 -21.91 -7.18
CA GLY A 184 4.80 -21.92 -8.54
C GLY A 184 6.20 -22.53 -8.60
N GLN A 185 7.10 -22.15 -7.68
CA GLN A 185 8.45 -22.70 -7.60
C GLN A 185 8.43 -24.21 -7.32
N PHE A 186 7.53 -24.65 -6.46
CA PHE A 186 7.32 -26.06 -6.13
C PHE A 186 6.88 -26.84 -7.38
N ILE A 187 5.89 -26.34 -8.13
CA ILE A 187 5.46 -26.96 -9.39
C ILE A 187 6.62 -27.04 -10.39
N VAL A 188 7.39 -25.94 -10.54
CA VAL A 188 8.59 -25.95 -11.39
C VAL A 188 9.61 -27.00 -10.93
N LEU A 189 9.83 -27.14 -9.63
CA LEU A 189 10.74 -28.14 -9.07
C LEU A 189 10.32 -29.56 -9.43
N LEU A 190 9.02 -29.88 -9.31
CA LEU A 190 8.46 -31.18 -9.70
C LEU A 190 8.66 -31.44 -11.20
N LEU A 191 8.39 -30.44 -12.04
CA LEU A 191 8.56 -30.52 -13.50
C LEU A 191 10.03 -30.57 -13.95
N HIS A 192 10.95 -29.96 -13.19
CA HIS A 192 12.37 -29.93 -13.53
C HIS A 192 13.05 -31.29 -13.32
N ASN A 193 12.63 -32.04 -12.31
CA ASN A 193 13.34 -33.21 -11.82
C ASN A 193 12.60 -34.54 -12.02
N CYS A 194 11.44 -34.56 -12.69
CA CYS A 194 10.65 -35.77 -12.95
C CYS A 194 10.43 -36.69 -11.73
N LEU A 195 10.36 -36.11 -10.51
CA LEU A 195 10.27 -36.85 -9.24
C LEU A 195 11.46 -37.76 -8.88
N GLU A 196 12.68 -37.49 -9.37
CA GLU A 196 13.92 -38.16 -8.92
C GLU A 196 14.32 -37.74 -7.48
N ILE A 197 13.48 -38.07 -6.48
CA ILE A 197 13.58 -37.60 -5.09
C ILE A 197 14.96 -37.89 -4.46
N LYS A 198 15.56 -39.05 -4.76
CA LYS A 198 16.88 -39.43 -4.22
C LYS A 198 18.02 -38.49 -4.63
N LYS A 199 17.94 -37.90 -5.83
CA LYS A 199 18.95 -36.98 -6.37
C LYS A 199 18.72 -35.53 -5.95
N TYR A 200 17.48 -35.21 -5.57
CA TYR A 200 17.04 -33.84 -5.27
C TYR A 200 16.29 -33.74 -3.93
N TRP A 201 16.79 -34.42 -2.89
CA TRP A 201 16.25 -34.28 -1.52
C TRP A 201 16.59 -32.93 -0.86
N ARG A 202 17.69 -32.30 -1.29
CA ARG A 202 18.20 -31.02 -0.80
C ARG A 202 17.15 -29.89 -0.75
N PRO A 203 16.38 -29.61 -1.83
CA PRO A 203 15.32 -28.61 -1.78
C PRO A 203 14.29 -28.89 -0.69
N PHE A 204 13.86 -30.15 -0.51
CA PHE A 204 12.87 -30.50 0.51
C PHE A 204 13.41 -30.27 1.92
N ALA A 205 14.62 -30.76 2.21
CA ALA A 205 15.27 -30.54 3.49
C ALA A 205 15.55 -29.05 3.78
N ALA A 206 16.00 -28.28 2.78
CA ALA A 206 16.25 -26.86 2.93
C ALA A 206 14.98 -26.04 3.23
N HIS A 207 13.80 -26.51 2.80
CA HIS A 207 12.52 -25.84 3.01
C HIS A 207 11.77 -26.29 4.28
N LEU A 208 12.31 -27.24 5.07
CA LEU A 208 11.70 -27.63 6.36
C LEU A 208 11.47 -26.43 7.30
N PRO A 209 12.44 -25.50 7.49
CA PRO A 209 12.22 -24.32 8.33
C PRO A 209 11.15 -23.37 7.77
N TYR A 210 11.05 -23.28 6.44
CA TYR A 210 10.02 -22.49 5.78
C TYR A 210 8.62 -23.05 6.06
N VAL A 211 8.44 -24.36 5.89
CA VAL A 211 7.18 -25.04 6.18
C VAL A 211 6.80 -24.91 7.65
N ALA A 212 7.75 -25.11 8.57
CA ALA A 212 7.52 -24.91 10.00
C ALA A 212 7.10 -23.45 10.31
N GLY A 213 7.78 -22.48 9.70
CA GLY A 213 7.46 -21.06 9.84
C GLY A 213 6.06 -20.70 9.34
N ILE A 214 5.60 -21.31 8.23
CA ILE A 214 4.22 -21.17 7.76
C ILE A 214 3.24 -21.76 8.76
N ILE A 215 3.47 -22.98 9.23
CA ILE A 215 2.57 -23.66 10.16
C ILE A 215 2.36 -22.84 11.44
N ILE A 216 3.43 -22.23 11.97
CA ILE A 216 3.37 -21.36 13.14
C ILE A 216 2.39 -20.19 12.92
N TRP A 217 2.39 -19.58 11.73
CA TRP A 217 1.53 -18.43 11.44
C TRP A 217 0.14 -18.82 10.89
N MET A 218 -0.04 -20.04 10.39
CA MET A 218 -1.35 -20.52 9.94
C MET A 218 -2.37 -20.61 11.09
N VAL A 219 -1.94 -20.92 12.31
CA VAL A 219 -2.83 -21.00 13.47
C VAL A 219 -3.55 -19.67 13.75
N PRO A 220 -2.85 -18.54 13.98
CA PRO A 220 -3.52 -17.25 14.20
C PRO A 220 -4.28 -16.77 12.96
N LEU A 221 -3.80 -17.06 11.75
CA LEU A 221 -4.50 -16.70 10.53
C LEU A 221 -5.87 -17.38 10.41
N LEU A 222 -5.95 -18.69 10.70
CA LEU A 222 -7.21 -19.43 10.63
C LEU A 222 -8.21 -18.97 11.70
N GLN A 223 -7.72 -18.63 12.90
CA GLN A 223 -8.54 -18.03 13.96
C GLN A 223 -9.11 -16.66 13.55
N ARG A 224 -8.30 -15.82 12.90
CA ARG A 224 -8.76 -14.54 12.36
C ARG A 224 -9.74 -14.69 11.22
N PHE A 225 -9.53 -15.66 10.34
CA PHE A 225 -10.40 -15.87 9.20
C PHE A 225 -11.85 -16.19 9.61
N SER A 226 -12.06 -16.95 10.69
CA SER A 226 -13.40 -17.18 11.24
C SER A 226 -14.04 -15.91 11.81
N ASP A 227 -13.24 -15.02 12.42
CA ASP A 227 -13.74 -13.81 13.09
C ASP A 227 -14.12 -12.69 12.10
N VAL A 228 -13.53 -12.68 10.90
CA VAL A 228 -13.63 -11.56 9.94
C VAL A 228 -14.54 -11.89 8.73
N GLN A 229 -14.96 -13.14 8.54
CA GLN A 229 -15.84 -13.54 7.43
C GLN A 229 -17.14 -12.71 7.35
N GLU A 230 -17.68 -12.26 8.48
CA GLU A 230 -18.93 -11.51 8.56
C GLU A 230 -18.79 -10.02 8.22
N ALA A 231 -17.57 -9.47 8.10
CA ALA A 231 -17.33 -8.03 8.05
C ALA A 231 -16.24 -7.61 7.06
N PHE A 232 -16.17 -8.17 5.85
CA PHE A 232 -15.17 -7.73 4.86
C PHE A 232 -15.70 -6.65 3.92
N TRP A 233 -14.84 -5.68 3.60
CA TRP A 233 -15.18 -4.49 2.80
C TRP A 233 -14.86 -4.63 1.31
N THR A 234 -14.34 -5.78 0.86
CA THR A 234 -13.92 -5.97 -0.52
C THR A 234 -15.14 -6.28 -1.40
N SER A 235 -15.21 -5.60 -2.56
CA SER A 235 -16.25 -5.83 -3.54
C SER A 235 -16.17 -7.24 -4.12
N SER A 236 -17.28 -7.74 -4.67
CA SER A 236 -17.25 -8.97 -5.44
C SER A 236 -16.28 -8.86 -6.61
N HIS A 237 -15.65 -9.99 -6.95
CA HIS A 237 -14.70 -10.04 -8.04
C HIS A 237 -15.41 -9.86 -9.39
N HIS A 238 -14.95 -8.91 -10.19
CA HIS A 238 -15.46 -8.62 -11.53
C HIS A 238 -14.44 -9.00 -12.61
N TRP A 239 -14.93 -9.35 -13.81
CA TRP A 239 -14.05 -9.67 -14.94
C TRP A 239 -13.16 -8.48 -15.36
N THR A 240 -13.58 -7.26 -15.06
CA THR A 240 -12.80 -6.04 -15.30
C THR A 240 -11.53 -5.98 -14.44
N ASP A 241 -11.50 -6.66 -13.29
CA ASP A 241 -10.34 -6.65 -12.38
C ASP A 241 -9.11 -7.28 -13.04
N TYR A 242 -9.32 -8.29 -13.90
CA TYR A 242 -8.23 -8.87 -14.69
C TYR A 242 -7.58 -7.82 -15.59
N ILE A 243 -8.39 -7.00 -16.28
CA ILE A 243 -7.87 -5.95 -17.16
C ILE A 243 -7.09 -4.92 -16.35
N ARG A 244 -7.62 -4.48 -15.22
CA ARG A 244 -6.96 -3.52 -14.32
C ARG A 244 -5.61 -4.01 -13.83
N ILE A 245 -5.48 -5.30 -13.51
CA ILE A 245 -4.18 -5.86 -13.11
C ILE A 245 -3.15 -5.82 -14.23
N TRP A 246 -3.54 -6.12 -15.48
CA TRP A 246 -2.61 -5.99 -16.61
C TRP A 246 -2.21 -4.54 -16.85
N PHE A 247 -3.15 -3.60 -16.73
CA PHE A 247 -2.84 -2.16 -16.85
C PHE A 247 -1.93 -1.68 -15.74
N PHE A 248 -2.21 -2.09 -14.51
CA PHE A 248 -1.36 -1.79 -13.37
C PHE A 248 0.05 -2.39 -13.52
N PHE A 249 0.16 -3.63 -14.01
CA PHE A 249 1.48 -4.23 -14.24
C PHE A 249 2.29 -3.52 -15.32
N GLY A 250 1.64 -3.00 -16.36
CA GLY A 250 2.30 -2.25 -17.41
C GLY A 250 2.52 -0.79 -17.03
N THR A 251 1.46 0.01 -17.13
CA THR A 251 1.50 1.47 -16.97
C THR A 251 1.37 1.94 -15.52
N GLY A 252 1.02 1.05 -14.58
CA GLY A 252 0.84 1.38 -13.16
C GLY A 252 -0.37 2.26 -12.85
N SER A 253 -1.12 2.65 -13.88
CA SER A 253 -2.37 3.38 -13.75
C SER A 253 -3.26 3.13 -14.96
N ASP A 254 -4.56 3.26 -14.75
CA ASP A 254 -5.57 3.15 -15.80
C ASP A 254 -5.75 4.44 -16.62
N PHE A 255 -4.78 5.38 -16.65
CA PHE A 255 -4.86 6.74 -17.27
C PHE A 255 -6.29 7.28 -17.25
N ARG A 256 -6.68 7.78 -16.08
CA ARG A 256 -8.06 7.94 -15.61
C ARG A 256 -8.94 8.66 -16.64
N ASP A 257 -10.13 8.10 -16.89
CA ASP A 257 -11.11 8.42 -17.95
C ASP A 257 -10.68 8.18 -19.41
N HIS A 258 -9.42 7.83 -19.64
CA HIS A 258 -8.90 7.47 -20.96
C HIS A 258 -8.63 5.97 -21.05
N PHE A 259 -9.66 5.14 -20.84
CA PHE A 259 -9.55 3.68 -20.92
C PHE A 259 -8.95 3.21 -22.26
N LEU A 260 -9.27 3.88 -23.35
CA LEU A 260 -8.67 3.62 -24.66
C LEU A 260 -7.16 3.89 -24.67
N LEU A 261 -6.70 4.99 -24.08
CA LEU A 261 -5.27 5.29 -23.98
C LEU A 261 -4.56 4.22 -23.15
N SER A 262 -5.14 3.80 -22.03
CA SER A 262 -4.62 2.73 -21.18
C SER A 262 -4.50 1.40 -21.91
N ILE A 263 -5.52 1.04 -22.70
CA ILE A 263 -5.45 -0.13 -23.58
C ILE A 263 -4.27 0.02 -24.55
N LEU A 264 -4.23 1.13 -25.30
CA LEU A 264 -3.24 1.35 -26.36
C LEU A 264 -1.81 1.34 -25.81
N LEU A 265 -1.58 1.94 -24.65
CA LEU A 265 -0.28 1.96 -23.98
C LEU A 265 0.10 0.59 -23.42
N ASN A 266 -0.86 -0.25 -23.02
CA ASN A 266 -0.57 -1.60 -22.54
C ASN A 266 -0.40 -2.64 -23.67
N LEU A 267 -0.88 -2.37 -24.90
CA LEU A 267 -0.77 -3.31 -26.02
C LEU A 267 0.69 -3.73 -26.31
N PRO A 268 1.70 -2.84 -26.36
CA PRO A 268 3.09 -3.26 -26.57
C PRO A 268 3.63 -4.13 -25.43
N LEU A 269 3.24 -3.85 -24.18
CA LEU A 269 3.64 -4.67 -23.03
C LEU A 269 3.03 -6.08 -23.12
N ILE A 270 1.74 -6.17 -23.43
CA ILE A 270 1.04 -7.43 -23.67
C ILE A 270 1.65 -8.18 -24.85
N ALA A 271 1.96 -7.49 -25.96
CA ALA A 271 2.60 -8.10 -27.12
C ALA A 271 3.96 -8.70 -26.75
N GLY A 272 4.81 -7.98 -26.00
CA GLY A 272 6.06 -8.51 -25.49
C GLY A 272 5.87 -9.74 -24.60
N PHE A 273 4.88 -9.69 -23.69
CA PHE A 273 4.54 -10.84 -22.84
C PHE A 273 4.12 -12.05 -23.68
N LEU A 274 3.24 -11.88 -24.66
CA LEU A 274 2.79 -12.95 -25.57
C LEU A 274 3.93 -13.48 -26.44
N LEU A 275 4.84 -12.63 -26.91
CA LEU A 275 6.03 -13.06 -27.66
C LEU A 275 6.92 -14.00 -26.83
N SER A 276 6.95 -13.85 -25.50
CA SER A 276 7.68 -14.76 -24.61
C SER A 276 7.15 -16.20 -24.67
N LEU A 277 5.87 -16.40 -24.99
CA LEU A 277 5.24 -17.72 -25.14
C LEU A 277 5.91 -18.54 -26.24
N SER A 278 6.31 -17.89 -27.35
CA SER A 278 7.01 -18.54 -28.46
C SER A 278 8.38 -19.12 -28.08
N LYS A 279 8.96 -18.67 -26.96
CA LYS A 279 10.29 -19.07 -26.50
C LYS A 279 10.27 -20.09 -25.39
N LEU A 280 9.12 -20.39 -24.79
CA LEU A 280 9.04 -21.27 -23.63
C LEU A 280 9.56 -22.68 -23.92
N ALA A 281 9.40 -23.20 -25.14
CA ALA A 281 9.96 -24.50 -25.53
C ALA A 281 11.51 -24.48 -25.52
N SER A 282 12.10 -23.45 -26.13
CA SER A 282 13.55 -23.29 -26.29
C SER A 282 14.29 -22.77 -25.05
N GLN A 283 13.61 -21.99 -24.19
CA GLN A 283 14.22 -21.29 -23.06
C GLN A 283 13.57 -21.73 -21.74
N ARG A 284 14.17 -22.75 -21.11
CA ARG A 284 13.63 -23.37 -19.90
C ARG A 284 13.36 -22.41 -18.74
N TYR A 285 14.22 -21.41 -18.52
CA TYR A 285 14.04 -20.50 -17.38
C TYR A 285 12.92 -19.48 -17.61
N LEU A 286 12.68 -19.05 -18.86
CA LEU A 286 11.49 -18.26 -19.19
C LEU A 286 10.20 -19.07 -18.99
N ARG A 287 10.23 -20.36 -19.37
CA ARG A 287 9.13 -21.29 -19.09
C ARG A 287 8.84 -21.40 -17.59
N TYR A 288 9.87 -21.47 -16.76
CA TYR A 288 9.71 -21.50 -15.31
C TYR A 288 9.13 -20.20 -14.76
N MET A 289 9.58 -19.04 -15.23
CA MET A 289 9.00 -17.75 -14.83
C MET A 289 7.53 -17.64 -15.22
N MET A 290 7.16 -18.09 -16.43
CA MET A 290 5.78 -18.13 -16.88
C MET A 290 4.91 -19.03 -16.01
N ILE A 291 5.37 -20.25 -15.69
CA ILE A 291 4.64 -21.15 -14.79
C ILE A 291 4.43 -20.50 -13.42
N ILE A 292 5.48 -19.94 -12.82
CA ILE A 292 5.41 -19.31 -11.51
C ILE A 292 4.42 -18.13 -11.52
N PHE A 293 4.50 -17.27 -12.53
CA PHE A 293 3.57 -16.16 -12.71
C PHE A 293 2.13 -16.65 -12.82
N THR A 294 1.87 -17.60 -13.72
CA THR A 294 0.52 -18.15 -13.95
C THR A 294 -0.04 -18.81 -12.70
N ILE A 295 0.76 -19.58 -11.96
CA ILE A 295 0.32 -20.23 -10.72
C ILE A 295 -0.03 -19.20 -9.64
N ALA A 296 0.78 -18.14 -9.49
CA ALA A 296 0.48 -17.08 -8.53
C ALA A 296 -0.85 -16.38 -8.85
N ILE A 297 -1.10 -16.05 -10.12
CA ILE A 297 -2.35 -15.44 -10.57
C ILE A 297 -3.53 -16.41 -10.43
N LEU A 298 -3.34 -17.69 -10.77
CA LEU A 298 -4.39 -18.71 -10.70
C LEU A 298 -4.83 -18.96 -9.25
N ILE A 299 -3.88 -19.10 -8.31
CA ILE A 299 -4.22 -19.29 -6.90
C ILE A 299 -4.99 -18.08 -6.37
N MET A 300 -4.54 -16.85 -6.67
CA MET A 300 -5.27 -15.64 -6.28
C MET A 300 -6.68 -15.61 -6.87
N THR A 301 -6.82 -16.02 -8.13
CA THR A 301 -8.12 -16.12 -8.81
C THR A 301 -9.05 -17.14 -8.13
N ILE A 302 -8.53 -18.32 -7.82
CA ILE A 302 -9.30 -19.38 -7.15
C ILE A 302 -9.78 -18.92 -5.77
N ILE A 303 -8.88 -18.36 -4.96
CA ILE A 303 -9.23 -17.85 -3.62
C ILE A 303 -10.26 -16.72 -3.73
N SER A 304 -10.08 -15.81 -4.68
CA SER A 304 -10.99 -14.67 -4.89
C SER A 304 -12.37 -15.08 -5.39
N LYS A 305 -12.50 -16.23 -6.07
CA LYS A 305 -13.78 -16.81 -6.49
C LYS A 305 -14.42 -17.71 -5.43
N ALA A 306 -13.60 -18.37 -4.61
CA ALA A 306 -14.07 -19.29 -3.57
C ALA A 306 -14.55 -18.56 -2.30
N GLY A 307 -14.17 -17.29 -2.13
CA GLY A 307 -14.61 -16.45 -1.03
C GLY A 307 -14.69 -15.00 -1.46
N GLN A 308 -14.04 -14.13 -0.70
CA GLN A 308 -14.02 -12.69 -0.96
C GLN A 308 -12.93 -12.33 -1.97
N SER A 309 -13.14 -11.25 -2.73
CA SER A 309 -12.17 -10.84 -3.74
C SER A 309 -10.89 -10.32 -3.09
N PHE A 310 -9.81 -11.08 -3.23
CA PHE A 310 -8.44 -10.64 -2.99
C PHE A 310 -7.74 -10.23 -4.29
N PHE A 311 -8.50 -10.13 -5.38
CA PHE A 311 -7.98 -9.86 -6.71
C PHE A 311 -7.84 -8.35 -6.94
N HIS A 312 -6.84 -7.76 -6.27
CA HIS A 312 -6.52 -6.33 -6.31
C HIS A 312 -5.05 -6.14 -6.68
N GLU A 313 -4.75 -5.11 -7.46
CA GLU A 313 -3.43 -4.82 -8.02
C GLU A 313 -2.30 -4.78 -6.98
N ARG A 314 -2.53 -4.16 -5.83
CA ARG A 314 -1.55 -4.09 -4.73
C ARG A 314 -1.15 -5.47 -4.23
N TYR A 315 -2.08 -6.42 -4.27
CA TYR A 315 -1.83 -7.76 -3.77
C TYR A 315 -1.01 -8.64 -4.72
N LEU A 316 -0.85 -8.21 -5.96
CA LEU A 316 -0.09 -8.92 -6.99
C LEU A 316 1.19 -8.17 -7.39
N LEU A 317 1.50 -7.03 -6.75
CA LEU A 317 2.66 -6.19 -7.06
C LEU A 317 3.98 -6.96 -7.10
N TYR A 318 4.14 -7.98 -6.24
CA TYR A 318 5.34 -8.80 -6.16
C TYR A 318 5.65 -9.65 -7.40
N VAL A 319 4.65 -9.96 -8.22
CA VAL A 319 4.88 -10.66 -9.50
C VAL A 319 5.08 -9.70 -10.67
N GLN A 320 4.92 -8.38 -10.46
CA GLN A 320 5.12 -7.37 -11.51
C GLN A 320 6.53 -7.43 -12.14
N PRO A 321 7.65 -7.62 -11.39
CA PRO A 321 8.96 -7.79 -12.01
C PRO A 321 9.04 -9.01 -12.94
N ILE A 322 8.26 -10.06 -12.67
CA ILE A 322 8.19 -11.26 -13.52
C ILE A 322 7.47 -10.91 -14.84
N TYR A 323 6.35 -10.20 -14.77
CA TYR A 323 5.63 -9.72 -15.95
C TYR A 323 6.52 -8.82 -16.83
N ILE A 324 7.19 -7.83 -16.24
CA ILE A 324 8.12 -6.94 -16.96
C ILE A 324 9.27 -7.75 -17.56
N GLY A 325 9.83 -8.70 -16.80
CA GLY A 325 10.91 -9.57 -17.27
C GLY A 325 10.51 -10.44 -18.46
N LEU A 326 9.33 -11.05 -18.44
CA LEU A 326 8.77 -11.83 -19.54
C LEU A 326 8.51 -10.95 -20.77
N THR A 327 7.96 -9.76 -20.56
CA THR A 327 7.72 -8.77 -21.62
C THR A 327 8.99 -8.37 -22.35
N LEU A 328 10.02 -8.00 -21.60
CA LEU A 328 11.33 -7.62 -22.14
C LEU A 328 12.00 -8.81 -22.83
N ALA A 329 11.96 -10.00 -22.22
CA ALA A 329 12.52 -11.22 -22.80
C ALA A 329 11.85 -11.59 -24.13
N GLY A 330 10.53 -11.39 -24.26
CA GLY A 330 9.80 -11.61 -25.51
C GLY A 330 10.36 -10.80 -26.67
N PHE A 331 10.44 -9.47 -26.54
CA PHE A 331 11.07 -8.63 -27.57
C PHE A 331 12.56 -8.91 -27.73
N TYR A 332 13.28 -9.12 -26.63
CA TYR A 332 14.73 -9.35 -26.65
C TYR A 332 15.12 -10.61 -27.44
N SER A 333 14.21 -11.58 -27.51
CA SER A 333 14.37 -12.85 -28.21
C SER A 333 14.11 -12.82 -29.72
N LEU A 334 13.65 -11.69 -30.26
CA LEU A 334 13.41 -11.53 -31.69
C LEU A 334 14.73 -11.46 -32.47
N GLY A 335 14.78 -12.16 -33.60
CA GLY A 335 15.96 -12.16 -34.49
C GLY A 335 16.11 -10.85 -35.27
N ASN A 336 15.01 -10.18 -35.59
CA ASN A 336 15.04 -8.88 -36.27
C ASN A 336 15.45 -7.78 -35.28
N LYS A 337 16.66 -7.25 -35.46
CA LYS A 337 17.24 -6.22 -34.60
C LYS A 337 16.40 -4.94 -34.54
N LEU A 338 15.79 -4.52 -35.64
CA LEU A 338 14.96 -3.31 -35.69
C LEU A 338 13.71 -3.48 -34.82
N VAL A 339 12.95 -4.56 -35.02
CA VAL A 339 11.72 -4.83 -34.26
C VAL A 339 12.02 -5.00 -32.77
N LYS A 340 13.10 -5.70 -32.43
CA LYS A 340 13.59 -5.83 -31.06
C LYS A 340 13.88 -4.47 -30.42
N THR A 341 14.66 -3.63 -31.08
CA THR A 341 15.06 -2.31 -30.56
C THR A 341 13.86 -1.37 -30.45
N LEU A 342 13.00 -1.33 -31.47
CA LEU A 342 11.78 -0.52 -31.44
C LEU A 342 10.82 -0.99 -30.36
N GLY A 343 10.58 -2.30 -30.24
CA GLY A 343 9.71 -2.87 -29.20
C GLY A 343 10.18 -2.50 -27.81
N ILE A 344 11.46 -2.75 -27.50
CA ILE A 344 12.05 -2.37 -26.20
C ILE A 344 12.00 -0.84 -26.00
N GLY A 345 12.33 -0.05 -27.03
CA GLY A 345 12.28 1.41 -26.97
C GLY A 345 10.88 1.95 -26.67
N ILE A 346 9.85 1.37 -27.28
CA ILE A 346 8.43 1.70 -27.03
C ILE A 346 8.06 1.38 -25.56
N ILE A 347 8.48 0.24 -25.02
CA ILE A 347 8.25 -0.09 -23.60
C ILE A 347 8.83 0.99 -22.68
N PHE A 348 10.08 1.40 -22.91
CA PHE A 348 10.70 2.45 -22.10
C PHE A 348 10.02 3.82 -22.27
N LEU A 349 9.62 4.17 -23.50
CA LEU A 349 8.86 5.39 -23.75
C LEU A 349 7.53 5.40 -22.97
N ILE A 350 6.81 4.26 -22.95
CA ILE A 350 5.56 4.11 -22.20
C ILE A 350 5.79 4.21 -20.71
N LEU A 351 6.80 3.52 -20.17
CA LEU A 351 7.10 3.56 -18.73
C LEU A 351 7.51 4.97 -18.29
N THR A 352 8.36 5.67 -19.06
CA THR A 352 8.75 7.05 -18.77
C THR A 352 7.59 8.02 -18.92
N GLY A 353 6.75 7.87 -19.95
CA GLY A 353 5.54 8.67 -20.12
C GLY A 353 4.53 8.47 -18.98
N SER A 354 4.33 7.23 -18.55
CA SER A 354 3.48 6.88 -17.40
C SER A 354 4.02 7.49 -16.11
N LEU A 355 5.34 7.50 -15.93
CA LEU A 355 6.00 8.12 -14.78
C LEU A 355 5.81 9.65 -14.76
N GLY A 356 5.97 10.30 -15.92
CA GLY A 356 5.70 11.73 -16.06
C GLY A 356 4.25 12.08 -15.75
N TYR A 357 3.31 11.30 -16.29
CA TYR A 357 1.88 11.44 -15.99
C TYR A 357 1.61 11.29 -14.49
N PHE A 358 2.14 10.23 -13.87
CA PHE A 358 1.98 9.96 -12.43
C PHE A 358 2.39 11.15 -11.56
N TYR A 359 3.56 11.75 -11.80
CA TYR A 359 4.01 12.90 -10.99
C TYR A 359 3.30 14.20 -11.31
N SER A 360 2.84 14.38 -12.55
CA SER A 360 2.01 15.52 -12.92
C SER A 360 0.65 15.49 -12.23
N ASP A 361 0.10 14.29 -12.03
CA ASP A 361 -1.22 14.04 -11.45
C ASP A 361 -1.14 13.46 -10.02
N PHE A 362 -0.01 13.64 -9.34
CA PHE A 362 0.34 12.95 -8.10
C PHE A 362 -0.75 13.03 -7.02
N TYR A 363 -1.25 14.22 -6.72
CA TYR A 363 -2.28 14.38 -5.67
C TYR A 363 -3.56 13.63 -6.00
N TYR A 364 -3.97 13.67 -7.26
CA TYR A 364 -5.12 12.91 -7.70
C TYR A 364 -4.83 11.42 -7.63
N ALA A 365 -3.65 10.99 -8.09
CA ALA A 365 -3.18 9.61 -8.03
C ALA A 365 -3.37 9.00 -6.63
N HIS A 366 -3.11 9.81 -5.61
CA HIS A 366 -3.20 9.44 -4.20
C HIS A 366 -4.58 9.71 -3.56
N SER A 367 -5.53 10.38 -4.22
CA SER A 367 -6.81 10.74 -3.58
C SER A 367 -7.74 9.55 -3.24
N GLY A 368 -7.58 8.41 -3.92
CA GLY A 368 -8.47 7.24 -3.81
C GLY A 368 -8.09 6.22 -2.72
N ASP A 369 -6.81 6.14 -2.35
CA ASP A 369 -6.26 5.10 -1.48
C ASP A 369 -6.32 5.45 0.02
N GLY A 370 -7.21 6.35 0.42
CA GLY A 370 -7.39 6.73 1.82
C GLY A 370 -6.28 7.62 2.40
N PHE A 371 -5.40 8.16 1.54
CA PHE A 371 -4.61 9.35 1.85
C PHE A 371 -5.59 10.48 2.15
N VAL A 372 -5.26 11.40 3.06
CA VAL A 372 -6.25 12.31 3.68
C VAL A 372 -6.70 13.47 2.76
N ARG A 373 -7.00 13.10 1.52
CA ARG A 373 -7.83 13.74 0.51
C ARG A 373 -7.38 15.15 0.15
N PRO A 374 -6.18 15.30 -0.45
CA PRO A 374 -5.88 16.50 -1.22
C PRO A 374 -6.96 16.70 -2.30
N ALA A 375 -7.22 17.96 -2.67
CA ALA A 375 -8.11 18.24 -3.78
C ALA A 375 -7.47 17.69 -5.08
N PRO A 376 -8.29 17.21 -6.04
CA PRO A 376 -7.82 17.15 -7.43
C PRO A 376 -7.25 18.56 -7.73
N TYR A 377 -6.00 18.65 -8.20
CA TYR A 377 -5.29 19.92 -8.46
C TYR A 377 -4.66 20.67 -7.26
N SER A 378 -4.53 20.04 -6.09
CA SER A 378 -3.71 20.62 -5.01
C SER A 378 -2.28 20.95 -5.49
N LYS A 379 -1.71 22.05 -5.01
CA LYS A 379 -0.30 22.43 -5.27
C LYS A 379 0.65 21.71 -4.32
N PRO A 380 1.96 21.57 -4.66
CA PRO A 380 2.99 21.08 -3.75
C PRO A 380 2.88 21.71 -2.35
N GLY A 381 2.78 20.89 -1.30
CA GLY A 381 2.59 21.33 0.10
C GLY A 381 1.13 21.48 0.57
N GLU A 382 0.14 21.29 -0.31
CA GLU A 382 -1.31 21.30 0.02
C GLU A 382 -1.87 19.90 0.35
N GLY A 383 -1.01 18.89 0.47
CA GLY A 383 -1.40 17.52 0.88
C GLY A 383 -1.41 17.28 2.39
N HIS A 384 -1.00 18.29 3.18
CA HIS A 384 -0.94 18.27 4.65
C HIS A 384 -2.21 18.81 5.31
N ASN A 385 -3.36 18.48 4.74
CA ASN A 385 -4.63 19.07 5.18
C ASN A 385 -5.04 18.60 6.57
N LEU A 386 -4.79 17.34 6.89
CA LEU A 386 -5.18 16.76 8.18
C LEU A 386 -4.23 17.20 9.28
N SER A 387 -2.92 17.20 9.03
CA SER A 387 -1.96 17.70 10.03
C SER A 387 -2.21 19.18 10.36
N LYS A 388 -2.46 20.03 9.34
CA LYS A 388 -2.86 21.44 9.54
C LYS A 388 -4.15 21.59 10.34
N ALA A 389 -5.17 20.78 10.03
CA ALA A 389 -6.43 20.76 10.76
C ALA A 389 -6.23 20.42 12.24
N ASN A 390 -5.41 19.40 12.54
CA ASN A 390 -5.09 19.01 13.91
C ASN A 390 -4.26 20.06 14.65
N SER A 391 -3.31 20.72 13.98
CA SER A 391 -2.60 21.88 14.56
C SER A 391 -3.56 23.00 14.93
N ALA A 392 -4.51 23.34 14.07
CA ALA A 392 -5.51 24.38 14.34
C ALA A 392 -6.41 24.02 15.53
N ILE A 393 -6.84 22.76 15.67
CA ILE A 393 -7.59 22.29 16.84
C ILE A 393 -6.71 22.41 18.09
N SER A 394 -5.48 21.90 18.04
CA SER A 394 -4.56 21.90 19.18
C SER A 394 -4.28 23.29 19.75
N GLU A 395 -4.25 24.33 18.91
CA GLU A 395 -4.00 25.71 19.31
C GLU A 395 -5.21 26.36 20.00
N ASN A 396 -6.43 25.85 19.79
CA ASN A 396 -7.67 26.49 20.23
C ASN A 396 -8.53 25.62 21.18
N LEU A 397 -8.21 24.33 21.33
CA LEU A 397 -8.97 23.39 22.16
C LEU A 397 -8.86 23.73 23.65
N LYS A 398 -10.00 23.89 24.33
CA LYS A 398 -10.05 24.10 25.79
C LYS A 398 -10.07 22.78 26.56
N PRO A 399 -9.66 22.74 27.85
CA PRO A 399 -9.53 21.48 28.61
C PRO A 399 -10.81 20.65 28.78
N ASP A 400 -11.97 21.29 28.73
CA ASP A 400 -13.31 20.69 28.88
C ASP A 400 -14.01 20.43 27.54
N GLU A 401 -13.34 20.76 26.43
CA GLU A 401 -13.82 20.48 25.07
C GLU A 401 -13.33 19.12 24.58
N VAL A 402 -14.07 18.53 23.64
CA VAL A 402 -13.74 17.23 23.04
C VAL A 402 -13.68 17.31 21.52
N ILE A 403 -13.00 16.34 20.91
CA ILE A 403 -12.96 16.17 19.45
C ILE A 403 -13.89 15.02 19.06
N ILE A 404 -14.78 15.26 18.09
CA ILE A 404 -15.65 14.22 17.53
C ILE A 404 -15.32 14.03 16.06
N HIS A 405 -15.02 12.79 15.67
CA HIS A 405 -14.81 12.42 14.28
C HIS A 405 -16.09 11.90 13.67
N TYR A 406 -16.58 12.60 12.65
CA TYR A 406 -17.84 12.25 11.99
C TYR A 406 -17.71 12.39 10.47
N SER A 407 -17.45 11.26 9.82
CA SER A 407 -17.42 11.12 8.36
C SER A 407 -18.22 9.90 7.92
N ASN A 408 -18.33 9.63 6.61
CA ASN A 408 -18.78 8.31 6.14
C ASN A 408 -17.94 7.20 6.83
N PRO A 409 -18.52 6.05 7.22
CA PRO A 409 -17.82 4.98 7.94
C PRO A 409 -16.44 4.61 7.38
N PHE A 410 -16.27 4.60 6.05
CA PHE A 410 -14.98 4.30 5.42
C PHE A 410 -13.91 5.37 5.70
N LEU A 411 -14.31 6.64 5.78
CA LEU A 411 -13.40 7.78 5.92
C LEU A 411 -13.12 8.17 7.36
N ARG A 412 -14.06 7.87 8.26
CA ARG A 412 -13.97 8.28 9.67
C ARG A 412 -12.70 7.75 10.34
N LYS A 413 -12.29 6.52 10.00
CA LYS A 413 -11.01 5.94 10.45
C LYS A 413 -9.80 6.74 9.98
N CYS A 414 -9.83 7.27 8.76
CA CYS A 414 -8.71 8.05 8.22
C CYS A 414 -8.50 9.33 9.03
N SER A 415 -9.58 10.00 9.45
CA SER A 415 -9.46 11.19 10.31
C SER A 415 -9.11 10.84 11.75
N TYR A 416 -9.76 9.84 12.34
CA TYR A 416 -9.64 9.55 13.77
C TYR A 416 -8.24 9.07 14.16
N TYR A 417 -7.76 7.99 13.54
CA TYR A 417 -6.47 7.42 13.96
C TYR A 417 -5.29 8.34 13.65
N ALA A 418 -5.36 9.07 12.53
CA ALA A 418 -4.34 10.05 12.22
C ALA A 418 -4.39 11.26 13.18
N SER A 419 -5.57 11.70 13.61
CA SER A 419 -5.72 12.73 14.67
C SER A 419 -5.07 12.28 15.99
N LEU A 420 -5.40 11.07 16.46
CA LEU A 420 -4.75 10.49 17.66
C LEU A 420 -3.22 10.47 17.55
N TYR A 421 -2.68 10.18 16.37
CA TYR A 421 -1.25 10.23 16.12
C TYR A 421 -0.70 11.66 16.19
N TYR A 422 -1.30 12.63 15.50
CA TYR A 422 -0.84 14.01 15.50
C TYR A 422 -0.92 14.66 16.89
N HIS A 423 -1.95 14.32 17.67
CA HIS A 423 -2.10 14.80 19.04
C HIS A 423 -1.36 13.95 20.08
N GLN A 424 -0.75 12.83 19.69
CA GLN A 424 -0.06 11.91 20.61
C GLN A 424 -0.97 11.47 21.78
N PHE A 425 -2.25 11.20 21.48
CA PHE A 425 -3.27 10.81 22.47
C PHE A 425 -3.48 11.81 23.61
N LYS A 426 -3.14 13.10 23.43
CA LYS A 426 -3.25 14.13 24.48
C LYS A 426 -4.67 14.59 24.77
N PHE A 427 -5.58 14.48 23.80
CA PHE A 427 -6.93 15.04 23.89
C PHE A 427 -8.00 13.96 23.96
N SER A 428 -9.17 14.33 24.48
CA SER A 428 -10.35 13.45 24.46
C SER A 428 -10.96 13.46 23.06
N GLU A 429 -10.82 12.35 22.35
CA GLU A 429 -11.29 12.20 20.97
C GLU A 429 -12.20 11.00 20.85
N HIS A 430 -13.31 11.17 20.12
CA HIS A 430 -14.32 10.14 19.98
C HIS A 430 -14.68 9.89 18.52
N ILE A 431 -14.79 8.61 18.16
CA ILE A 431 -15.51 8.20 16.96
C ILE A 431 -17.00 8.19 17.30
N TYR A 432 -17.78 9.06 16.65
CA TYR A 432 -19.23 8.93 16.67
C TYR A 432 -19.63 7.80 15.74
N SER A 433 -20.33 6.76 16.22
CA SER A 433 -20.87 5.66 15.41
C SER A 433 -22.01 4.98 16.16
N LYS A 434 -23.24 5.00 15.64
CA LYS A 434 -24.40 4.33 16.27
C LYS A 434 -24.25 2.82 16.26
N GLU A 435 -23.77 2.29 15.14
CA GLU A 435 -23.46 0.88 14.99
C GLU A 435 -22.05 0.58 15.52
N GLU A 436 -21.82 -0.70 15.83
CA GLU A 436 -20.50 -1.15 16.19
C GLU A 436 -19.52 -0.98 15.03
N ILE A 437 -18.34 -0.41 15.31
CA ILE A 437 -17.34 -0.18 14.27
C ILE A 437 -16.80 -1.53 13.79
N ALA A 438 -16.81 -1.76 12.48
CA ALA A 438 -16.29 -3.01 11.95
C ALA A 438 -14.78 -3.16 12.21
N ALA A 439 -14.30 -4.40 12.38
CA ALA A 439 -12.89 -4.69 12.67
C ALA A 439 -11.92 -4.06 11.65
N TYR A 440 -12.25 -4.08 10.36
CA TYR A 440 -11.42 -3.49 9.32
C TYR A 440 -11.37 -1.95 9.31
N ASN A 441 -12.24 -1.30 10.10
CA ASN A 441 -12.18 0.12 10.36
C ASN A 441 -11.39 0.43 11.64
N GLY A 442 -10.68 -0.55 12.19
CA GLY A 442 -9.75 -0.37 13.30
C GLY A 442 -10.33 -0.66 14.67
N ARG A 443 -11.51 -1.29 14.80
CA ARG A 443 -12.18 -1.56 16.10
C ARG A 443 -11.21 -2.13 17.15
N GLN A 444 -10.33 -3.04 16.76
CA GLN A 444 -9.33 -3.66 17.65
C GLN A 444 -8.31 -2.69 18.27
N TYR A 445 -8.22 -1.47 17.76
CA TYR A 445 -7.33 -0.42 18.25
C TYR A 445 -8.07 0.62 19.11
N LEU A 446 -9.40 0.52 19.26
CA LEU A 446 -10.17 1.43 20.09
C LEU A 446 -10.06 1.07 21.58
N GLN A 447 -9.89 2.08 22.42
CA GLN A 447 -9.99 1.96 23.86
C GLN A 447 -11.45 2.11 24.31
N PRO A 448 -11.84 1.57 25.48
CA PRO A 448 -13.16 1.81 26.06
C PRO A 448 -13.49 3.31 26.15
N GLY A 449 -14.70 3.71 25.74
CA GLY A 449 -15.17 5.11 25.76
C GLY A 449 -14.76 5.95 24.54
N GLN A 450 -13.89 5.45 23.66
CA GLN A 450 -13.50 6.17 22.44
C GLN A 450 -14.53 6.08 21.30
N GLN A 451 -15.46 5.14 21.36
CA GLN A 451 -16.64 5.14 20.51
C GLN A 451 -17.82 5.70 21.32
N ILE A 452 -18.48 6.72 20.76
CA ILE A 452 -19.78 7.20 21.25
C ILE A 452 -20.86 6.86 20.23
N ARG A 453 -22.01 6.39 20.70
CA ARG A 453 -23.19 6.08 19.87
C ARG A 453 -24.15 7.24 19.82
N ASN A 454 -24.16 8.07 20.85
CA ASN A 454 -25.01 9.24 20.94
C ASN A 454 -24.32 10.31 21.79
N LEU A 455 -24.78 11.55 21.70
CA LEU A 455 -24.18 12.66 22.44
C LEU A 455 -24.27 12.52 23.97
N HIS A 456 -25.27 11.80 24.50
CA HIS A 456 -25.40 11.54 25.95
C HIS A 456 -24.33 10.61 26.50
N ASP A 457 -23.59 9.89 25.65
CA ASP A 457 -22.45 9.07 26.09
C ASP A 457 -21.29 9.95 26.62
N LEU A 458 -21.34 11.27 26.39
CA LEU A 458 -20.38 12.26 26.90
C LEU A 458 -20.82 12.90 28.23
N ASP A 459 -21.77 12.32 28.99
CA ASP A 459 -22.27 12.93 30.23
C ASP A 459 -21.16 13.13 31.30
N PRO A 460 -20.92 14.37 31.80
CA PRO A 460 -21.61 15.63 31.48
C PRO A 460 -21.20 16.23 30.13
N LEU A 461 -22.20 16.70 29.37
CA LEU A 461 -21.98 17.32 28.06
C LEU A 461 -20.91 18.43 28.11
N PRO A 462 -19.90 18.40 27.22
CA PRO A 462 -18.79 19.35 27.21
C PRO A 462 -19.25 20.77 26.83
N SER A 463 -18.51 21.81 27.23
CA SER A 463 -18.85 23.20 26.86
C SER A 463 -18.73 23.43 25.34
N GLY A 464 -17.79 22.74 24.69
CA GLY A 464 -17.55 22.81 23.26
C GLY A 464 -17.12 21.50 22.61
N ILE A 465 -17.38 21.40 21.31
CA ILE A 465 -17.11 20.22 20.48
C ILE A 465 -16.40 20.66 19.21
N TRP A 466 -15.25 20.05 18.95
CA TRP A 466 -14.54 20.16 17.67
C TRP A 466 -14.91 18.98 16.78
N LEU A 467 -15.72 19.23 15.76
CA LEU A 467 -16.16 18.22 14.80
C LEU A 467 -15.18 18.16 13.62
N LEU A 468 -14.52 17.02 13.41
CA LEU A 468 -13.64 16.80 12.27
C LEU A 468 -14.29 15.86 11.25
N THR A 469 -14.36 16.30 9.99
CA THR A 469 -14.97 15.55 8.89
C THR A 469 -14.15 15.60 7.59
N LEU A 470 -14.18 14.49 6.85
CA LEU A 470 -13.60 14.34 5.50
C LEU A 470 -14.67 14.33 4.39
N ASN A 471 -15.92 14.64 4.76
CA ASN A 471 -17.04 14.81 3.84
C ASN A 471 -17.22 16.29 3.47
N ASN A 472 -18.23 16.59 2.64
CA ASN A 472 -18.61 17.97 2.37
C ASN A 472 -19.20 18.63 3.64
N ALA A 473 -18.63 19.77 4.02
CA ALA A 473 -19.06 20.63 5.12
C ALA A 473 -20.51 21.12 4.98
N ASP A 474 -20.98 21.33 3.75
CA ASP A 474 -22.33 21.86 3.49
C ASP A 474 -23.43 20.97 4.07
N LEU A 475 -23.14 19.67 4.24
CA LEU A 475 -24.08 18.71 4.84
C LEU A 475 -24.46 19.05 6.28
N PHE A 476 -23.61 19.76 7.02
CA PHE A 476 -23.83 20.08 8.44
C PHE A 476 -24.68 21.33 8.65
N PHE A 477 -24.71 22.23 7.68
CA PHE A 477 -25.42 23.50 7.76
C PHE A 477 -26.70 23.51 6.92
N ASN A 478 -26.95 22.46 6.15
CA ASN A 478 -28.10 22.37 5.27
C ASN A 478 -29.40 22.20 6.08
N GLU A 479 -30.34 23.15 5.94
CA GLU A 479 -31.63 23.15 6.63
C GLU A 479 -32.44 21.88 6.36
N ASP A 480 -32.41 21.35 5.13
CA ASP A 480 -33.09 20.10 4.81
C ASP A 480 -32.41 18.90 5.49
N VAL A 481 -31.10 18.92 5.77
CA VAL A 481 -30.44 17.87 6.57
C VAL A 481 -30.83 18.01 8.05
N LEU A 482 -30.82 19.23 8.59
CA LEU A 482 -31.17 19.53 9.98
C LEU A 482 -32.65 19.25 10.29
N THR A 483 -33.55 19.54 9.36
CA THR A 483 -34.99 19.22 9.44
C THR A 483 -35.32 17.80 8.97
N GLY A 484 -34.32 17.07 8.48
CA GLY A 484 -34.46 15.68 8.03
C GLY A 484 -35.26 15.50 6.74
N ARG A 485 -35.34 16.50 5.87
CA ARG A 485 -35.92 16.46 4.52
C ARG A 485 -34.95 15.87 3.46
N ILE A 486 -33.65 16.16 3.54
CA ILE A 486 -32.59 15.55 2.71
C ILE A 486 -31.77 14.63 3.61
N ARG A 487 -31.64 13.35 3.22
CA ARG A 487 -30.91 12.37 4.04
C ARG A 487 -29.96 11.51 3.21
N PRO A 488 -28.67 11.85 3.13
CA PRO A 488 -27.66 10.89 2.69
C PRO A 488 -27.79 9.63 3.54
N LYS A 489 -27.81 8.44 2.93
CA LYS A 489 -28.16 7.17 3.60
C LYS A 489 -27.42 6.90 4.91
N TRP A 490 -26.14 7.30 5.01
CA TRP A 490 -25.34 7.09 6.23
C TRP A 490 -25.65 8.13 7.33
N ILE A 491 -25.95 9.39 6.96
CA ILE A 491 -26.41 10.42 7.91
C ILE A 491 -27.78 10.06 8.48
N PHE A 492 -28.67 9.48 7.66
CA PHE A 492 -29.97 8.98 8.15
C PHE A 492 -29.83 7.99 9.30
N ALA A 493 -28.83 7.10 9.21
CA ALA A 493 -28.55 6.12 10.24
C ALA A 493 -27.88 6.75 11.47
N GLU A 494 -27.20 7.89 11.33
CA GLU A 494 -26.35 8.52 12.34
C GLU A 494 -26.65 10.03 12.44
N ASN A 495 -27.64 10.44 13.24
CA ASN A 495 -28.17 11.81 13.27
C ASN A 495 -27.39 12.81 14.17
N LEU A 496 -26.04 12.78 14.20
CA LEU A 496 -25.24 13.68 15.04
C LEU A 496 -25.55 15.18 14.86
N PRO A 497 -25.70 15.73 13.64
CA PRO A 497 -26.02 17.16 13.47
C PRO A 497 -27.32 17.58 14.17
N VAL A 498 -28.33 16.70 14.16
CA VAL A 498 -29.61 16.93 14.85
C VAL A 498 -29.44 16.83 16.37
N GLU A 499 -28.62 15.88 16.85
CA GLU A 499 -28.30 15.74 18.27
C GLU A 499 -27.58 16.97 18.82
N LEU A 500 -26.61 17.52 18.08
CA LEU A 500 -25.92 18.77 18.43
C LEU A 500 -26.90 19.95 18.52
N SER A 501 -27.74 20.14 17.49
CA SER A 501 -28.73 21.21 17.47
C SER A 501 -29.74 21.09 18.62
N THR A 502 -30.23 19.87 18.90
CA THR A 502 -31.18 19.61 19.98
C THR A 502 -30.57 19.83 21.36
N ALA A 503 -29.28 19.52 21.53
CA ALA A 503 -28.53 19.76 22.76
C ALA A 503 -28.08 21.23 22.94
N GLY A 504 -28.45 22.12 22.01
CA GLY A 504 -28.17 23.55 22.10
C GLY A 504 -26.76 23.95 21.64
N TYR A 505 -26.06 23.12 20.86
CA TYR A 505 -24.77 23.50 20.28
C TYR A 505 -24.95 24.35 19.03
N LEU A 506 -24.22 25.46 18.97
CA LEU A 506 -24.18 26.37 17.82
C LEU A 506 -22.78 26.41 17.21
N PRO A 507 -22.65 26.39 15.87
CA PRO A 507 -21.36 26.50 15.23
C PRO A 507 -20.80 27.92 15.41
N THR A 508 -19.55 28.03 15.85
CA THR A 508 -18.85 29.29 16.11
C THR A 508 -17.74 29.55 15.10
N GLN A 509 -17.10 28.49 14.61
CA GLN A 509 -16.01 28.58 13.66
C GLN A 509 -16.03 27.38 12.70
N THR A 510 -15.68 27.62 11.43
CA THR A 510 -15.47 26.55 10.44
C THR A 510 -14.14 26.80 9.71
N LEU A 511 -13.26 25.80 9.76
CA LEU A 511 -11.96 25.82 9.10
C LEU A 511 -11.92 24.73 8.03
N ILE A 512 -11.47 25.08 6.82
CA ILE A 512 -11.42 24.17 5.68
C ILE A 512 -9.99 24.08 5.15
N PHE A 513 -9.45 22.87 5.12
CA PHE A 513 -8.15 22.54 4.57
C PHE A 513 -8.34 21.47 3.50
N GLY A 514 -8.39 21.87 2.22
CA GLY A 514 -8.70 20.94 1.13
C GLY A 514 -10.06 20.25 1.32
N LYS A 515 -10.06 18.93 1.57
CA LYS A 515 -11.29 18.15 1.88
C LYS A 515 -11.46 17.83 3.38
N VAL A 516 -10.58 18.35 4.24
CA VAL A 516 -10.70 18.25 5.68
C VAL A 516 -11.43 19.48 6.17
N THR A 517 -12.56 19.29 6.85
CA THR A 517 -13.30 20.36 7.50
C THR A 517 -13.29 20.15 9.00
N VAL A 518 -13.06 21.22 9.74
CA VAL A 518 -13.15 21.30 11.18
C VAL A 518 -14.21 22.33 11.54
N ILE A 519 -15.17 21.97 12.39
CA ILE A 519 -16.24 22.86 12.85
C ILE A 519 -16.20 22.90 14.37
N HIS A 520 -16.08 24.09 14.96
CA HIS A 520 -16.20 24.29 16.39
C HIS A 520 -17.65 24.61 16.73
N PHE A 521 -18.18 23.91 17.74
CA PHE A 521 -19.51 24.09 18.27
C PHE A 521 -19.43 24.45 19.76
N LEU A 522 -20.17 25.46 20.20
CA LEU A 522 -20.31 25.82 21.61
C LEU A 522 -21.74 25.63 22.10
N LYS A 523 -21.89 25.20 23.34
CA LYS A 523 -23.19 25.03 23.99
C LYS A 523 -23.79 26.39 24.35
N HIS A 524 -25.04 26.61 23.95
CA HIS A 524 -25.77 27.86 24.22
C HIS A 524 -25.99 28.02 25.73
N GLY A 525 -25.34 29.01 26.33
CA GLY A 525 -25.25 29.24 27.78
C GLY A 525 -23.89 29.77 28.25
N ASP A 526 -22.80 29.47 27.51
CA ASP A 526 -21.42 29.89 27.81
C ASP A 526 -20.89 31.00 26.85
N VAL A 527 -21.75 31.56 26.00
CA VAL A 527 -21.40 32.72 25.17
C VAL A 527 -21.51 33.96 26.07
N GLU A 528 -20.41 34.39 26.68
CA GLU A 528 -20.31 35.79 27.13
C GLU A 528 -20.62 36.68 25.92
N SER A 529 -21.63 37.52 26.11
CA SER A 529 -22.23 38.35 25.09
C SER A 529 -21.28 39.45 24.60
N ASP A 530 -20.42 39.14 23.63
CA ASP A 530 -19.79 40.14 22.76
C ASP A 530 -20.59 40.30 21.44
N TYR A 531 -21.92 40.19 21.53
CA TYR A 531 -22.80 40.63 20.46
C TYR A 531 -22.99 42.15 20.61
N VAL A 532 -22.11 42.92 19.96
CA VAL A 532 -22.33 44.36 19.76
C VAL A 532 -23.42 44.50 18.70
N GLU A 533 -24.61 44.88 19.15
CA GLU A 533 -25.72 45.29 18.31
C GLU A 533 -25.23 46.37 17.31
N PRO A 534 -25.53 46.25 16.00
CA PRO A 534 -25.29 47.35 15.08
C PRO A 534 -26.22 48.49 15.49
N ALA A 535 -25.63 49.63 15.88
CA ALA A 535 -26.37 50.85 16.13
C ALA A 535 -27.11 51.25 14.86
N ASP A 536 -28.43 51.08 14.88
CA ASP A 536 -29.34 51.78 13.99
C ASP A 536 -29.05 53.28 14.14
N ASN A 537 -28.74 53.93 13.02
CA ASN A 537 -28.84 55.38 12.92
C ASN A 537 -29.49 55.74 11.58
N PRO A 538 -30.41 56.73 11.57
CA PRO A 538 -31.37 56.96 10.48
C PRO A 538 -30.76 57.55 9.20
#